data_AF-A0A7C3B672-F1
#
_entry.id   AF-A0A7C3B672-F1
#
_cell.length_a   1.000
_cell.length_b   1.000
_cell.length_c   1.000
_cell.angle_alpha   90.00
_cell.angle_beta   90.00
_cell.angle_gamma   90.00
#
_symmetry.space_group_name_H-M   'P 1'
#
loop_
_entity.id
_entity.type
_entity.pdbx_description
1 polymer ?
#
loop_
_entity_poly.entity_id
_entity_poly.type
_entity_poly.pdbx_seq_one_letter_code
_entity_poly.pdbx_strand_id
1 'polypeptide(L)'
;MSTITLLTFDSPSRTGRTIRLRDGRWLGYAEYGDPMGKAVFHFHGSAGSRLEHPADERITWGTLAAGGAVAAVLVLPIAPINSLLWNLANETHSNFDEQIGWPELVATIADIYTGLPVEEQSLTGILTINYDEAGAVNLYGLAYGLLEAISGMNSYRWRGFGDPPPRTLIVVGYRWDTAERSFESCELAGQTTNRYGVENEETLYFSNIFVCRGLRDTWPEFWKDFQDFG
;
A
#
# COMPACT_ATOMS: atom_id res chain seq x y z
N MET A 1 -58.75 40.25 -9.08
CA MET A 1 -57.49 39.97 -8.35
C MET A 1 -57.86 39.16 -7.12
N SER A 2 -57.66 37.84 -7.17
CA SER A 2 -57.85 36.97 -6.00
C SER A 2 -56.47 36.43 -5.62
N THR A 3 -55.95 36.95 -4.52
CA THR A 3 -54.68 36.52 -3.93
C THR A 3 -54.90 35.18 -3.25
N ILE A 4 -54.32 34.11 -3.77
CA ILE A 4 -54.24 32.83 -3.08
C ILE A 4 -53.11 32.95 -2.06
N THR A 5 -53.48 33.11 -0.79
CA THR A 5 -52.55 32.97 0.33
C THR A 5 -52.27 31.48 0.51
N LEU A 6 -51.10 31.01 0.06
CA LEU A 6 -50.56 29.71 0.43
C LEU A 6 -50.24 29.74 1.93
N LEU A 7 -51.13 29.17 2.75
CA LEU A 7 -50.83 28.84 4.14
C LEU A 7 -49.79 27.71 4.13
N THR A 8 -48.53 28.06 4.31
CA THR A 8 -47.49 27.08 4.64
C THR A 8 -47.77 26.57 6.05
N PHE A 9 -48.33 25.36 6.17
CA PHE A 9 -48.48 24.65 7.44
C PHE A 9 -47.13 24.09 7.86
N ASP A 10 -46.24 24.96 8.32
CA ASP A 10 -45.01 24.50 8.97
C ASP A 10 -45.33 24.25 10.46
N SER A 11 -45.75 23.02 10.78
CA SER A 11 -46.00 22.62 12.15
C SER A 11 -44.66 22.35 12.85
N PRO A 12 -44.40 22.91 14.04
CA PRO A 12 -43.13 22.70 14.72
C PRO A 12 -42.94 21.22 15.06
N SER A 13 -41.78 20.67 14.72
CA SER A 13 -41.38 19.30 15.03
C SER A 13 -41.56 19.01 16.52
N ARG A 14 -42.12 17.84 16.86
CA ARG A 14 -42.32 17.43 18.25
C ARG A 14 -41.27 16.39 18.62
N THR A 15 -40.18 16.86 19.21
CA THR A 15 -39.14 16.00 19.76
C THR A 15 -39.44 15.68 21.24
N GLY A 16 -38.86 14.61 21.80
CA GLY A 16 -38.99 14.35 23.24
C GLY A 16 -40.20 13.53 23.68
N ARG A 17 -40.96 12.95 22.75
CA ARG A 17 -42.20 12.27 23.09
C ARG A 17 -41.94 10.88 23.62
N THR A 18 -42.79 10.44 24.54
CA THR A 18 -42.82 9.06 25.03
C THR A 18 -44.24 8.54 25.03
N ILE A 19 -44.40 7.24 24.78
CA ILE A 19 -45.66 6.53 24.94
C ILE A 19 -45.42 5.27 25.76
N ARG A 20 -46.34 4.98 26.68
CA ARG A 20 -46.32 3.75 27.48
C ARG A 20 -47.04 2.64 26.72
N LEU A 21 -46.36 1.53 26.48
CA LEU A 21 -46.90 0.35 25.81
C LEU A 21 -47.78 -0.45 26.76
N ARG A 22 -48.61 -1.34 26.20
CA ARG A 22 -49.55 -2.18 26.97
C ARG A 22 -48.86 -3.09 27.99
N ASP A 23 -47.61 -3.47 27.73
CA ASP A 23 -46.78 -4.29 28.61
C ASP A 23 -45.99 -3.48 29.66
N GLY A 24 -46.24 -2.16 29.74
CA GLY A 24 -45.63 -1.28 30.72
C GLY A 24 -44.29 -0.66 30.30
N ARG A 25 -43.70 -1.06 29.17
CA ARG A 25 -42.47 -0.45 28.64
C ARG A 25 -42.73 0.95 28.08
N TRP A 26 -41.67 1.76 27.97
CA TRP A 26 -41.72 3.09 27.36
C TRP A 26 -41.08 3.07 25.97
N LEU A 27 -41.74 3.69 24.98
CA LEU A 27 -41.19 3.97 23.66
C LEU A 27 -41.01 5.48 23.52
N GLY A 28 -39.77 5.91 23.26
CA GLY A 28 -39.47 7.30 22.90
C GLY A 28 -39.62 7.53 21.40
N TYR A 29 -40.23 8.63 20.98
CA TYR A 29 -40.43 8.99 19.58
C TYR A 29 -40.28 10.50 19.33
N ALA A 30 -40.18 10.87 18.06
CA ALA A 30 -40.25 12.25 17.59
C ALA A 30 -41.14 12.31 16.34
N GLU A 31 -41.87 13.42 16.17
CA GLU A 31 -42.76 13.64 15.03
C GLU A 31 -42.22 14.80 14.18
N TYR A 32 -42.16 14.59 12.87
CA TYR A 32 -41.68 15.55 11.88
C TYR A 32 -42.61 15.58 10.67
N GLY A 33 -42.73 16.73 10.01
CA GLY A 33 -43.54 16.89 8.79
C GLY A 33 -45.02 17.25 9.05
N ASP A 34 -45.85 17.02 8.03
CA ASP A 34 -47.28 17.38 8.03
C ASP A 34 -48.10 16.48 8.97
N PRO A 35 -48.74 17.03 10.03
CA PRO A 35 -49.55 16.25 10.96
C PRO A 35 -50.83 15.67 10.32
N MET A 36 -51.24 16.16 9.15
CA MET A 36 -52.38 15.66 8.39
C MET A 36 -51.95 14.74 7.23
N GLY A 37 -50.64 14.53 7.04
CA GLY A 37 -50.09 13.67 6.01
C GLY A 37 -50.26 12.18 6.32
N LYS A 38 -49.85 11.33 5.36
CA LYS A 38 -49.81 9.87 5.56
C LYS A 38 -48.65 9.53 6.51
N ALA A 39 -48.96 8.86 7.62
CA ALA A 39 -47.95 8.45 8.59
C ALA A 39 -46.94 7.45 8.00
N VAL A 40 -45.66 7.70 8.23
CA VAL A 40 -44.54 6.80 7.93
C VAL A 40 -43.78 6.55 9.23
N PHE A 41 -43.50 5.29 9.55
CA PHE A 41 -42.72 4.92 10.72
C PHE A 41 -41.29 4.56 10.30
N HIS A 42 -40.30 5.24 10.88
CA HIS A 42 -38.89 4.94 10.72
C HIS A 42 -38.34 4.39 12.05
N PHE A 43 -37.72 3.21 11.99
CA PHE A 43 -37.01 2.60 13.11
C PHE A 43 -35.53 2.59 12.77
N HIS A 44 -34.72 3.33 13.53
CA HIS A 44 -33.28 3.37 13.31
C HIS A 44 -32.61 2.04 13.68
N GLY A 45 -31.42 1.79 13.09
CA GLY A 45 -30.56 0.66 13.43
C GLY A 45 -29.74 0.88 14.71
N SER A 46 -28.77 -0.01 14.95
CA SER A 46 -27.85 0.10 16.09
C SER A 46 -26.91 1.30 15.94
N ALA A 47 -26.64 1.98 17.07
CA ALA A 47 -26.08 3.32 17.27
C ALA A 47 -27.03 4.52 17.06
N GLY A 48 -28.28 4.32 16.63
CA GLY A 48 -29.24 5.42 16.43
C GLY A 48 -30.02 5.87 17.67
N SER A 49 -30.75 6.99 17.55
CA SER A 49 -31.66 7.48 18.60
C SER A 49 -32.91 8.15 18.02
N ARG A 50 -33.93 8.39 18.86
CA ARG A 50 -35.14 9.18 18.50
C ARG A 50 -34.87 10.63 18.04
N LEU A 51 -33.64 11.12 18.17
CA LEU A 51 -33.18 12.42 17.68
C LEU A 51 -32.57 12.34 16.29
N GLU A 52 -32.48 11.16 15.67
CA GLU A 52 -32.21 11.00 14.24
C GLU A 52 -33.40 11.54 13.45
N HIS A 53 -33.51 12.87 13.40
CA HIS A 53 -34.01 13.51 12.20
C HIS A 53 -33.00 13.20 11.09
N PRO A 54 -33.41 12.89 9.85
CA PRO A 54 -32.46 12.94 8.76
C PRO A 54 -31.85 14.34 8.81
N ALA A 55 -30.59 14.47 9.22
CA ALA A 55 -29.84 15.68 8.93
C ALA A 55 -30.08 15.96 7.45
N ASP A 56 -30.34 17.22 7.09
CA ASP A 56 -30.58 17.62 5.69
C ASP A 56 -29.72 16.73 4.81
N GLU A 57 -30.35 15.98 3.90
CA GLU A 57 -29.70 14.93 3.13
C GLU A 57 -28.40 15.47 2.49
N ARG A 58 -28.37 16.76 2.17
CA ARG A 58 -27.18 17.50 1.71
C ARG A 58 -26.03 17.55 2.72
N ILE A 59 -26.32 17.76 4.01
CA ILE A 59 -25.33 17.74 5.11
C ILE A 59 -24.77 16.33 5.28
N THR A 60 -25.64 15.31 5.23
CA THR A 60 -25.20 13.90 5.36
C THR A 60 -24.29 13.51 4.21
N TRP A 61 -24.72 13.71 2.97
CA TRP A 61 -23.90 13.43 1.78
C TRP A 61 -22.64 14.31 1.72
N GLY A 62 -22.74 15.58 2.13
CA GLY A 62 -21.59 16.47 2.20
C GLY A 62 -20.53 15.98 3.18
N THR A 63 -20.94 15.51 4.35
CA THR A 63 -20.04 14.95 5.36
C THR A 63 -19.39 13.66 4.86
N LEU A 64 -20.17 12.76 4.24
CA LEU A 64 -19.65 11.52 3.68
C LEU A 64 -18.66 11.78 2.55
N ALA A 65 -18.97 12.70 1.64
CA ALA A 65 -18.09 13.08 0.53
C ALA A 65 -16.79 13.72 1.05
N ALA A 66 -16.89 14.60 2.05
CA ALA A 66 -15.71 15.21 2.67
C ALA A 66 -14.83 14.16 3.36
N GLY A 67 -15.43 13.26 4.15
CA GLY A 67 -14.70 12.16 4.80
C GLY A 67 -14.06 11.21 3.78
N GLY A 68 -14.77 10.87 2.72
CA GLY A 68 -14.26 10.06 1.61
C GLY A 68 -13.09 10.72 0.89
N ALA A 69 -13.14 12.04 0.66
CA ALA A 69 -12.04 12.79 0.06
C ALA A 69 -10.79 12.79 0.96
N VAL A 70 -10.95 12.99 2.26
CA VAL A 70 -9.82 12.91 3.23
C VAL A 70 -9.22 11.51 3.24
N ALA A 71 -10.05 10.47 3.32
CA ALA A 71 -9.58 9.09 3.28
C ALA A 71 -8.86 8.76 1.96
N ALA A 72 -9.37 9.25 0.83
CA ALA A 72 -8.74 9.07 -0.47
C ALA A 72 -7.34 9.73 -0.52
N VAL A 73 -7.18 10.93 0.03
CA VAL A 73 -5.87 11.61 0.09
C VAL A 73 -4.87 10.84 0.96
N LEU A 74 -5.33 10.27 2.07
CA LEU A 74 -4.45 9.55 3.00
C LEU A 74 -4.10 8.14 2.54
N VAL A 75 -5.00 7.44 1.83
CA VAL A 75 -4.88 5.99 1.55
C VAL A 75 -4.65 5.68 0.07
N LEU A 76 -4.91 6.60 -0.85
CA LEU A 76 -4.64 6.39 -2.28
C LEU A 76 -3.40 7.18 -2.73
N PRO A 77 -2.59 6.62 -3.65
CA PRO A 77 -1.42 7.29 -4.20
C PRO A 77 -1.81 8.30 -5.30
N ILE A 78 -2.75 9.19 -4.99
CA ILE A 78 -3.27 10.22 -5.92
C ILE A 78 -2.52 11.54 -5.84
N ALA A 79 -1.80 11.76 -4.73
CA ALA A 79 -1.00 12.97 -4.54
C ALA A 79 0.30 12.86 -5.33
N PRO A 80 0.73 13.94 -6.04
CA PRO A 80 2.04 13.96 -6.68
C PRO A 80 3.16 13.74 -5.66
N ILE A 81 4.17 12.95 -6.02
CA ILE A 81 5.35 12.67 -5.19
C ILE A 81 6.01 13.98 -4.73
N ASN A 82 6.47 14.05 -3.48
CA ASN A 82 7.04 15.22 -2.82
C ASN A 82 6.10 16.44 -2.66
N SER A 83 4.80 16.30 -2.96
CA SER A 83 3.83 17.35 -2.65
C SER A 83 3.47 17.36 -1.16
N LEU A 84 2.87 18.46 -0.68
CA LEU A 84 2.40 18.60 0.71
C LEU A 84 1.47 17.44 1.13
N LEU A 85 0.52 17.06 0.26
CA LEU A 85 -0.43 15.99 0.56
C LEU A 85 0.24 14.61 0.55
N TRP A 86 1.21 14.40 -0.34
CA TRP A 86 2.00 13.16 -0.36
C TRP A 86 2.83 13.03 0.91
N ASN A 87 3.52 14.09 1.34
CA ASN A 87 4.29 14.09 2.60
C ASN A 87 3.40 13.79 3.80
N LEU A 88 2.22 14.43 3.90
CA LEU A 88 1.28 14.18 5.00
C LEU A 88 0.80 12.72 5.02
N ALA A 89 0.49 12.16 3.86
CA ALA A 89 0.08 10.76 3.77
C ALA A 89 1.25 9.81 4.10
N ASN A 90 2.45 10.09 3.61
CA ASN A 90 3.65 9.29 3.86
C ASN A 90 4.09 9.32 5.33
N GLU A 91 3.91 10.44 6.02
CA GLU A 91 4.10 10.54 7.49
C GLU A 91 3.11 9.66 8.27
N THR A 92 1.95 9.36 7.69
CA THR A 92 0.94 8.49 8.31
C THR A 92 1.26 7.00 8.07
N HIS A 93 1.80 6.66 6.90
CA HIS A 93 2.34 5.34 6.59
C HIS A 93 3.40 5.41 5.48
N SER A 94 4.47 4.63 5.56
CA SER A 94 5.53 4.62 4.54
C SER A 94 5.16 3.89 3.25
N ASN A 95 4.01 3.21 3.16
CA ASN A 95 3.67 2.38 1.99
C ASN A 95 3.75 3.06 0.60
N PHE A 96 3.77 4.40 0.52
CA PHE A 96 3.85 5.13 -0.74
C PHE A 96 5.27 5.38 -1.24
N ASP A 97 6.29 5.20 -0.42
CA ASP A 97 7.69 5.38 -0.82
C ASP A 97 8.38 4.05 -1.24
N GLU A 98 7.90 2.90 -0.76
CA GLU A 98 8.45 1.57 -1.03
C GLU A 98 8.64 1.25 -2.53
N GLN A 99 7.68 1.65 -3.38
CA GLN A 99 7.72 1.37 -4.83
C GLN A 99 8.42 2.46 -5.66
N ILE A 100 8.90 3.52 -5.02
CA ILE A 100 9.54 4.64 -5.71
C ILE A 100 10.97 4.27 -6.08
N GLY A 101 11.28 4.30 -7.37
CA GLY A 101 12.61 3.96 -7.90
C GLY A 101 12.74 2.53 -8.42
N TRP A 102 11.69 1.69 -8.34
CA TRP A 102 11.75 0.33 -8.87
C TRP A 102 12.17 0.25 -10.36
N PRO A 103 11.67 1.11 -11.27
CA PRO A 103 12.13 1.10 -12.65
C PRO A 103 13.63 1.42 -12.78
N GLU A 104 14.12 2.41 -12.02
CA GLU A 104 15.53 2.82 -11.99
C GLU A 104 16.44 1.74 -11.37
N LEU A 105 15.99 1.07 -10.31
CA LEU A 105 16.66 -0.08 -9.71
C LEU A 105 16.87 -1.18 -10.75
N VAL A 106 15.80 -1.59 -11.43
CA VAL A 106 15.86 -2.68 -12.42
C VAL A 106 16.66 -2.27 -13.65
N ALA A 107 16.58 -1.00 -14.08
CA ALA A 107 17.45 -0.49 -15.14
C ALA A 107 18.94 -0.60 -14.74
N THR A 108 19.28 -0.25 -13.50
CA THR A 108 20.66 -0.37 -12.98
C THR A 108 21.11 -1.83 -12.96
N ILE A 109 20.25 -2.76 -12.51
CA ILE A 109 20.53 -4.19 -12.54
C ILE A 109 20.75 -4.68 -13.97
N ALA A 110 19.95 -4.20 -14.93
CA ALA A 110 20.10 -4.54 -16.34
C ALA A 110 21.42 -4.02 -16.94
N ASP A 111 21.82 -2.80 -16.61
CA ASP A 111 23.11 -2.23 -17.02
C ASP A 111 24.29 -3.03 -16.43
N ILE A 112 24.20 -3.42 -15.15
CA ILE A 112 25.19 -4.30 -14.51
C ILE A 112 25.25 -5.65 -15.23
N TYR A 113 24.09 -6.28 -15.46
CA TYR A 113 24.00 -7.59 -16.11
C TYR A 113 24.59 -7.58 -17.51
N THR A 114 24.25 -6.58 -18.32
CA THR A 114 24.76 -6.45 -19.70
C THR A 114 26.24 -6.07 -19.74
N GLY A 115 26.76 -5.45 -18.69
CA GLY A 115 28.19 -5.16 -18.51
C GLY A 115 29.06 -6.36 -18.13
N LEU A 116 28.46 -7.48 -17.71
CA LEU A 116 29.19 -8.71 -17.39
C LEU A 116 29.75 -9.37 -18.66
N PRO A 117 30.85 -10.16 -18.57
CA PRO A 117 31.31 -11.00 -19.67
C PRO A 117 30.18 -11.88 -20.21
N VAL A 118 30.08 -12.00 -21.53
CA VAL A 118 28.96 -12.68 -22.22
C VAL A 118 28.81 -14.13 -21.75
N GLU A 119 29.93 -14.79 -21.44
CA GLU A 119 29.96 -16.16 -20.92
C GLU A 119 29.38 -16.27 -19.50
N GLU A 120 29.48 -15.21 -18.69
CA GLU A 120 28.95 -15.17 -17.32
C GLU A 120 27.45 -14.86 -17.30
N GLN A 121 26.94 -14.04 -18.23
CA GLN A 121 25.56 -13.57 -18.24
C GLN A 121 24.52 -14.70 -18.09
N SER A 122 24.69 -15.81 -18.81
CA SER A 122 23.76 -16.96 -18.76
C SER A 122 23.79 -17.75 -17.45
N LEU A 123 24.82 -17.55 -16.62
CA LEU A 123 25.01 -18.19 -15.32
C LEU A 123 24.88 -17.20 -14.15
N THR A 124 24.44 -15.98 -14.44
CA THR A 124 24.24 -14.92 -13.45
C THR A 124 22.80 -14.95 -12.93
N GLY A 125 22.65 -15.06 -11.61
CA GLY A 125 21.38 -14.87 -10.92
C GLY A 125 21.27 -13.48 -10.31
N ILE A 126 20.04 -13.04 -10.02
CA ILE A 126 19.78 -11.82 -9.26
C ILE A 126 19.30 -12.26 -7.87
N LEU A 127 20.08 -11.99 -6.83
CA LEU A 127 19.76 -12.36 -5.45
C LEU A 127 19.27 -11.12 -4.70
N THR A 128 18.04 -11.17 -4.15
CA THR A 128 17.46 -10.06 -3.39
C THR A 128 17.09 -10.50 -1.97
N ILE A 129 17.26 -9.61 -0.99
CA ILE A 129 16.96 -9.92 0.41
C ILE A 129 15.50 -9.64 0.80
N ASN A 130 14.87 -8.61 0.21
CA ASN A 130 13.50 -8.20 0.48
C ASN A 130 12.60 -8.57 -0.73
N TYR A 131 11.30 -8.74 -0.44
CA TYR A 131 10.23 -8.90 -1.40
C TYR A 131 10.03 -7.68 -2.32
N ASP A 132 10.41 -6.47 -1.90
CA ASP A 132 10.29 -5.25 -2.71
C ASP A 132 11.24 -5.28 -3.90
N GLU A 133 12.54 -5.57 -3.71
CA GLU A 133 13.45 -5.67 -4.86
C GLU A 133 13.18 -6.94 -5.69
N ALA A 134 12.77 -8.03 -5.05
CA ALA A 134 12.32 -9.23 -5.76
C ALA A 134 11.12 -8.91 -6.67
N GLY A 135 10.15 -8.16 -6.12
CA GLY A 135 8.96 -7.70 -6.82
C GLY A 135 9.30 -6.78 -7.97
N ALA A 136 10.21 -5.82 -7.76
CA ALA A 136 10.70 -4.92 -8.79
C ALA A 136 11.30 -5.69 -9.97
N VAL A 137 12.25 -6.58 -9.69
CA VAL A 137 12.93 -7.39 -10.71
C VAL A 137 11.93 -8.26 -11.46
N ASN A 138 11.00 -8.92 -10.77
CA ASN A 138 10.05 -9.82 -11.43
C ASN A 138 8.97 -9.07 -12.22
N LEU A 139 8.66 -7.82 -11.86
CA LEU A 139 7.71 -6.99 -12.58
C LEU A 139 8.34 -6.32 -13.82
N TYR A 140 9.53 -5.72 -13.68
CA TYR A 140 10.14 -4.90 -14.72
C TYR A 140 11.28 -5.61 -15.49
N GLY A 141 11.90 -6.63 -14.90
CA GLY A 141 13.10 -7.27 -15.43
C GLY A 141 12.89 -8.00 -16.76
N LEU A 142 11.68 -8.51 -17.02
CA LEU A 142 11.34 -9.18 -18.28
C LEU A 142 11.56 -8.26 -19.50
N ALA A 143 11.30 -6.96 -19.37
CA ALA A 143 11.51 -5.99 -20.46
C ALA A 143 13.00 -5.81 -20.81
N TYR A 144 13.89 -6.14 -19.87
CA TYR A 144 15.35 -6.11 -20.04
C TYR A 144 15.94 -7.50 -20.34
N GLY A 145 15.12 -8.55 -20.42
CA GLY A 145 15.58 -9.92 -20.60
C GLY A 145 16.26 -10.52 -19.36
N LEU A 146 16.01 -9.95 -18.18
CA LEU A 146 16.54 -10.47 -16.92
C LEU A 146 15.79 -11.74 -16.48
N LEU A 147 16.50 -12.63 -15.80
CA LEU A 147 15.92 -13.77 -15.11
C LEU A 147 15.12 -13.30 -13.88
N GLU A 148 14.21 -14.13 -13.39
CA GLU A 148 13.52 -13.87 -12.14
C GLU A 148 14.51 -13.78 -10.97
N ALA A 149 14.19 -12.90 -10.01
CA ALA A 149 14.93 -12.78 -8.77
C ALA A 149 14.85 -14.07 -7.93
N ILE A 150 15.99 -14.42 -7.35
CA ILE A 150 16.15 -15.41 -6.30
C ILE A 150 15.99 -14.66 -4.97
N SER A 151 15.01 -15.06 -4.17
CA SER A 151 14.79 -14.47 -2.85
C SER A 151 14.27 -15.51 -1.86
N GLY A 152 14.79 -15.45 -0.64
CA GLY A 152 14.31 -16.26 0.48
C GLY A 152 13.07 -15.69 1.15
N MET A 153 12.65 -14.47 0.79
CA MET A 153 11.60 -13.72 1.48
C MET A 153 10.20 -14.21 1.12
N ASN A 154 9.32 -14.33 2.12
CA ASN A 154 7.90 -14.65 1.93
C ASN A 154 7.69 -15.91 1.07
N SER A 155 6.84 -15.83 0.04
CA SER A 155 6.58 -16.96 -0.87
C SER A 155 7.67 -17.18 -1.92
N TYR A 156 8.65 -16.27 -2.08
CA TYR A 156 9.74 -16.46 -3.04
C TYR A 156 10.59 -17.68 -2.71
N ARG A 157 10.71 -18.04 -1.41
CA ARG A 157 11.39 -19.26 -0.96
C ARG A 157 10.95 -20.55 -1.67
N TRP A 158 9.72 -20.61 -2.15
CA TRP A 158 9.18 -21.79 -2.83
C TRP A 158 9.57 -21.86 -4.31
N ARG A 159 10.11 -20.78 -4.89
CA ARG A 159 10.67 -20.76 -6.24
C ARG A 159 12.07 -21.39 -6.30
N GLY A 160 12.78 -21.41 -5.17
CA GLY A 160 14.14 -21.95 -5.09
C GLY A 160 15.20 -21.01 -5.71
N PHE A 161 16.42 -21.52 -5.85
CA PHE A 161 17.58 -20.78 -6.36
C PHE A 161 17.94 -21.13 -7.81
N GLY A 162 17.09 -21.88 -8.51
CA GLY A 162 17.32 -22.33 -9.89
C GLY A 162 18.12 -23.64 -10.03
N ASP A 163 18.04 -24.25 -11.21
CA ASP A 163 18.79 -25.45 -11.61
C ASP A 163 19.27 -25.30 -13.08
N PRO A 164 20.59 -25.22 -13.35
CA PRO A 164 21.67 -25.24 -12.36
C PRO A 164 21.69 -23.95 -11.52
N PRO A 165 22.22 -24.03 -10.28
CA PRO A 165 22.38 -22.84 -9.47
C PRO A 165 23.37 -21.84 -10.12
N PRO A 166 23.15 -20.52 -9.97
CA PRO A 166 24.02 -19.52 -10.55
C PRO A 166 25.39 -19.49 -9.87
N ARG A 167 26.42 -19.08 -10.64
CA ARG A 167 27.80 -18.97 -10.16
C ARG A 167 28.21 -17.54 -9.85
N THR A 168 27.64 -16.59 -10.59
CA THR A 168 27.77 -15.15 -10.39
C THR A 168 26.41 -14.63 -9.93
N LEU A 169 26.40 -13.69 -8.98
CA LEU A 169 25.18 -13.09 -8.48
C LEU A 169 25.27 -11.58 -8.54
N ILE A 170 24.22 -10.95 -9.07
CA ILE A 170 23.93 -9.54 -8.80
C ILE A 170 23.15 -9.53 -7.48
N VAL A 171 23.79 -9.06 -6.41
CA VAL A 171 23.24 -9.06 -5.05
C VAL A 171 22.69 -7.68 -4.74
N VAL A 172 21.40 -7.64 -4.43
CA VAL A 172 20.61 -6.42 -4.17
C VAL A 172 20.05 -6.50 -2.75
N GLY A 173 20.01 -5.38 -2.04
CA GLY A 173 19.48 -5.34 -0.67
C GLY A 173 20.52 -5.71 0.41
N TYR A 174 21.74 -6.09 0.03
CA TYR A 174 22.77 -6.47 1.00
C TYR A 174 23.53 -5.26 1.54
N ARG A 175 23.90 -5.32 2.82
CA ARG A 175 25.03 -4.54 3.34
C ARG A 175 26.35 -5.21 2.96
N TRP A 176 27.40 -4.40 2.82
CA TRP A 176 28.76 -4.88 2.51
C TRP A 176 29.22 -6.02 3.44
N ASP A 177 29.02 -5.86 4.74
CA ASP A 177 29.45 -6.85 5.75
C ASP A 177 28.70 -8.18 5.64
N THR A 178 27.45 -8.16 5.16
CA THR A 178 26.69 -9.38 4.88
C THR A 178 27.17 -10.04 3.59
N ALA A 179 27.47 -9.26 2.56
CA ALA A 179 27.94 -9.77 1.28
C ALA A 179 29.32 -10.47 1.42
N GLU A 180 30.28 -9.84 2.10
CA GLU A 180 31.61 -10.44 2.32
C GLU A 180 31.58 -11.74 3.14
N ARG A 181 30.58 -11.88 4.03
CA ARG A 181 30.40 -13.12 4.81
C ARG A 181 29.86 -14.27 3.98
N SER A 182 29.01 -14.00 2.99
CA SER A 182 28.40 -15.04 2.15
C SER A 182 29.23 -15.43 0.93
N PHE A 183 30.08 -14.53 0.44
CA PHE A 183 30.80 -14.71 -0.83
C PHE A 183 32.32 -14.60 -0.67
N GLU A 184 33.05 -15.30 -1.52
CA GLU A 184 34.51 -15.21 -1.64
C GLU A 184 34.96 -13.86 -2.16
N SER A 185 34.20 -13.29 -3.10
CA SER A 185 34.45 -11.96 -3.66
C SER A 185 33.16 -11.23 -3.97
N CYS A 186 33.12 -9.94 -3.65
CA CYS A 186 32.06 -9.02 -4.04
C CYS A 186 32.68 -7.69 -4.46
N GLU A 187 32.15 -7.10 -5.53
CA GLU A 187 32.54 -5.77 -6.01
C GLU A 187 31.31 -4.86 -6.07
N LEU A 188 31.47 -3.60 -5.68
CA LEU A 188 30.41 -2.60 -5.83
C LEU A 188 30.21 -2.35 -7.33
N ALA A 189 29.02 -2.67 -7.84
CA ALA A 189 28.70 -2.61 -9.26
C ALA A 189 27.74 -1.46 -9.60
N GLY A 190 26.94 -1.00 -8.64
CA GLY A 190 26.05 0.13 -8.83
C GLY A 190 25.37 0.56 -7.55
N GLN A 191 24.51 1.57 -7.67
CA GLN A 191 23.70 2.04 -6.56
C GLN A 191 22.25 2.30 -6.98
N THR A 192 21.32 1.96 -6.08
CA THR A 192 19.90 2.27 -6.22
C THR A 192 19.68 3.76 -6.04
N THR A 193 18.94 4.36 -6.96
CA THR A 193 18.53 5.78 -6.91
C THR A 193 17.09 5.90 -7.40
N ASN A 194 16.47 7.05 -7.15
CA ASN A 194 15.21 7.40 -7.78
C ASN A 194 15.24 8.86 -8.24
N ARG A 195 14.59 9.16 -9.36
CA ARG A 195 14.56 10.50 -9.95
C ARG A 195 13.90 11.58 -9.08
N TYR A 196 13.18 11.18 -8.04
CA TYR A 196 12.45 12.08 -7.15
C TYR A 196 13.27 12.49 -5.92
N GLY A 197 14.43 11.88 -5.69
CA GLY A 197 15.22 12.10 -4.47
C GLY A 197 14.47 11.70 -3.20
N VAL A 198 13.53 10.76 -3.29
CA VAL A 198 12.82 10.22 -2.14
C VAL A 198 13.76 9.31 -1.37
N GLU A 199 13.85 9.50 -0.06
CA GLU A 199 14.60 8.63 0.83
C GLU A 199 13.67 7.50 1.31
N ASN A 200 14.03 6.26 1.00
CA ASN A 200 13.34 5.02 1.40
C ASN A 200 14.37 3.96 1.82
N GLU A 201 13.92 2.77 2.20
CA GLU A 201 14.79 1.70 2.70
C GLU A 201 15.92 1.35 1.71
N GLU A 202 15.56 1.24 0.43
CA GLU A 202 16.43 0.87 -0.69
C GLU A 202 17.46 1.95 -1.01
N THR A 203 17.16 3.22 -0.77
CA THR A 203 18.08 4.34 -1.06
C THR A 203 18.92 4.74 0.15
N LEU A 204 18.46 4.49 1.38
CA LEU A 204 19.17 4.83 2.61
C LEU A 204 20.05 3.70 3.14
N TYR A 205 19.52 2.49 3.25
CA TYR A 205 20.18 1.39 3.98
C TYR A 205 20.81 0.37 3.04
N PHE A 206 20.17 0.12 1.90
CA PHE A 206 20.55 -0.95 0.98
C PHE A 206 20.79 -0.48 -0.45
N SER A 207 21.33 0.74 -0.57
CA SER A 207 21.53 1.38 -1.86
C SER A 207 22.65 0.79 -2.70
N ASN A 208 23.48 -0.10 -2.19
CA ASN A 208 24.56 -0.69 -2.97
C ASN A 208 24.13 -1.99 -3.64
N ILE A 209 24.50 -2.13 -4.91
CA ILE A 209 24.33 -3.37 -5.69
C ILE A 209 25.71 -3.95 -5.93
N PHE A 210 25.87 -5.24 -5.62
CA PHE A 210 27.14 -5.94 -5.75
C PHE A 210 27.10 -6.98 -6.85
N VAL A 211 28.24 -7.21 -7.49
CA VAL A 211 28.48 -8.45 -8.24
C VAL A 211 29.34 -9.36 -7.38
N CYS A 212 28.80 -10.50 -7.00
CA CYS A 212 29.44 -11.45 -6.10
C CYS A 212 29.69 -12.79 -6.78
N ARG A 213 30.81 -13.43 -6.42
CA ARG A 213 31.25 -14.73 -6.96
C ARG A 213 31.76 -15.60 -5.83
N GLY A 214 31.62 -16.92 -6.02
CA GLY A 214 32.06 -17.93 -5.06
C GLY A 214 31.23 -17.88 -3.79
N LEU A 215 29.96 -18.32 -3.85
CA LEU A 215 29.16 -18.54 -2.65
C LEU A 215 29.93 -19.53 -1.74
N ARG A 216 30.19 -19.12 -0.50
CA ARG A 216 31.07 -19.88 0.41
C ARG A 216 30.46 -21.21 0.84
N ASP A 217 29.15 -21.21 1.04
CA ASP A 217 28.38 -22.42 1.34
C ASP A 217 27.86 -23.05 0.05
N THR A 218 27.48 -24.33 0.12
CA THR A 218 26.72 -24.91 -0.97
C THR A 218 25.35 -24.25 -1.07
N TRP A 219 24.78 -24.13 -2.29
CA TRP A 219 23.45 -23.55 -2.48
C TRP A 219 22.37 -24.17 -1.57
N PRO A 220 22.29 -25.50 -1.37
CA PRO A 220 21.34 -26.09 -0.44
C PRO A 220 21.56 -25.75 1.04
N GLU A 221 22.79 -25.44 1.46
CA GLU A 221 23.10 -25.01 2.82
C GLU A 221 22.75 -23.54 3.00
N PHE A 222 23.27 -22.68 2.11
CA PHE A 222 22.92 -21.25 2.07
C PHE A 222 21.41 -21.04 2.05
N TRP A 223 20.69 -21.80 1.21
CA TRP A 223 19.24 -21.66 1.06
C TRP A 223 18.44 -22.05 2.30
N LYS A 224 18.96 -22.87 3.21
CA LYS A 224 18.25 -23.17 4.47
C LYS A 224 18.24 -21.97 5.41
N ASP A 225 19.34 -21.23 5.44
CA ASP A 225 19.53 -20.11 6.35
C ASP A 225 19.05 -18.78 5.76
N PHE A 226 18.97 -18.69 4.43
CA PHE A 226 18.54 -17.49 3.70
C PHE A 226 17.01 -17.32 3.63
N GLN A 227 16.22 -18.34 3.98
CA GLN A 227 14.76 -18.26 3.92
C GLN A 227 14.20 -17.50 5.12
N ASP A 228 13.40 -16.48 4.85
CA ASP A 228 12.79 -15.64 5.87
C ASP A 228 11.31 -15.37 5.58
N PHE A 229 10.57 -15.06 6.63
CA PHE A 229 9.20 -14.60 6.55
C PHE A 229 9.11 -13.37 7.44
N GLY A 230 8.98 -12.21 6.79
CA GLY A 230 9.13 -10.86 7.37
C GLY A 230 8.68 -10.67 8.81
#